data_AF-A0A640TFK9-F1
#
_entry.id   AF-A0A640TFK9-F1
#
_cell.length_a   1.000
_cell.length_b   1.000
_cell.length_c   1.000
_cell.angle_alpha   90.00
_cell.angle_beta   90.00
_cell.angle_gamma   90.00
#
_symmetry.space_group_name_H-M   'P 1'
#
loop_
_entity.id
_entity.type
_entity.pdbx_description
1 polymer ?
#
loop_
_entity_poly.entity_id
_entity_poly.type
_entity_poly.pdbx_seq_one_letter_code
_entity_poly.pdbx_strand_id
1 'polypeptide(L)'
;MRATPTAPGTGWRDEKPLDLVLAHRSLQFRPSRWKRLRDRITAGNAPRELRTAGVPESDVLPDQEVDQGLLGRQRNGDLLRQRVHAETLFLTGTTRAFRESARHVFAVTKEGPPTAATQLYLPGPGCNYHTCRGLYVWKNPHAHDREHIHVVFSPRWVK
;
A
#
# COMPACT_ATOMS: atom_id res chain seq x y z
N MET A 1 22.96 4.03 -4.36
CA MET A 1 21.59 3.51 -4.55
C MET A 1 21.26 2.74 -3.27
N ARG A 2 20.32 3.21 -2.44
CA ARG A 2 19.94 2.43 -1.25
C ARG A 2 19.12 1.25 -1.77
N ALA A 3 19.64 0.03 -1.64
CA ALA A 3 18.88 -1.16 -1.91
C ALA A 3 17.70 -1.16 -0.92
N THR A 4 16.48 -1.17 -1.43
CA THR A 4 15.31 -1.44 -0.59
C THR A 4 15.53 -2.83 -0.01
N PRO A 5 15.63 -2.99 1.32
CA PRO A 5 15.96 -4.29 1.87
C PRO A 5 14.82 -5.24 1.55
N THR A 6 15.15 -6.51 1.29
CA THR A 6 14.14 -7.54 1.01
C THR A 6 13.21 -7.67 2.20
N ALA A 7 11.92 -7.40 2.01
CA ALA A 7 10.93 -7.58 3.06
C ALA A 7 10.97 -9.05 3.53
N PRO A 8 11.16 -9.33 4.84
CA PRO A 8 11.27 -10.70 5.31
C PRO A 8 9.94 -11.42 5.10
N GLY A 9 9.90 -12.30 4.09
CA GLY A 9 8.88 -13.33 3.90
C GLY A 9 7.43 -12.85 3.65
N THR A 10 7.21 -11.56 3.39
CA THR A 10 5.93 -11.08 2.86
C THR A 10 6.02 -11.13 1.33
N GLY A 11 5.48 -12.20 0.73
CA GLY A 11 5.49 -12.41 -0.71
C GLY A 11 5.92 -13.83 -1.10
N TRP A 12 5.59 -14.25 -2.33
CA TRP A 12 6.13 -15.47 -2.91
C TRP A 12 7.65 -15.35 -3.07
N ARG A 13 8.39 -16.47 -3.11
CA ARG A 13 9.88 -16.53 -3.02
C ARG A 13 10.65 -15.66 -4.02
N ASP A 14 9.98 -15.13 -5.06
CA ASP A 14 10.56 -14.34 -6.15
C ASP A 14 10.11 -12.87 -6.18
N GLU A 15 9.34 -12.40 -5.18
CA GLU A 15 8.89 -11.01 -5.14
C GLU A 15 10.04 -10.05 -4.78
N LYS A 16 10.17 -8.98 -5.58
CA LYS A 16 11.18 -7.94 -5.37
C LYS A 16 10.54 -6.73 -4.69
N PRO A 17 11.25 -6.10 -3.73
CA PRO A 17 10.78 -4.85 -3.16
C PRO A 17 10.66 -3.78 -4.25
N LEU A 18 9.56 -3.02 -4.23
CA LEU A 18 9.30 -1.93 -5.16
C LEU A 18 9.38 -0.59 -4.42
N ASP A 19 9.88 0.44 -5.10
CA ASP A 19 9.66 1.81 -4.68
C ASP A 19 8.15 2.13 -4.74
N LEU A 20 7.61 2.95 -3.83
CA LEU A 20 6.21 3.36 -3.82
C LEU A 20 6.07 4.83 -4.20
N VAL A 21 5.22 5.12 -5.18
CA VAL A 21 4.80 6.49 -5.54
C VAL A 21 3.29 6.61 -5.41
N LEU A 22 2.87 7.52 -4.54
CA LEU A 22 1.47 7.93 -4.39
C LEU A 22 1.27 9.24 -5.16
N ALA A 23 0.31 9.28 -6.07
CA ALA A 23 0.03 10.49 -6.84
C ALA A 23 -1.47 10.73 -7.00
N HIS A 24 -1.89 11.99 -6.87
CA HIS A 24 -3.25 12.37 -7.18
C HIS A 24 -3.52 12.25 -8.69
N ARG A 25 -4.70 11.73 -9.07
CA ARG A 25 -5.06 11.45 -10.47
C ARG A 25 -5.01 12.68 -11.39
N SER A 26 -5.26 13.88 -10.84
CA SER A 26 -5.21 15.14 -11.61
C SER A 26 -3.82 15.48 -12.13
N LEU A 27 -2.76 14.93 -11.53
CA LEU A 27 -1.38 15.13 -11.98
C LEU A 27 -1.09 14.40 -13.31
N GLN A 28 -2.02 13.55 -13.77
CA GLN A 28 -1.89 12.76 -15.01
C GLN A 28 -0.50 12.13 -15.14
N PHE A 29 0.01 11.63 -14.02
CA PHE A 29 1.37 11.13 -13.93
C PHE A 29 1.57 9.98 -14.92
N ARG A 30 2.64 10.06 -15.73
CA ARG A 30 2.96 9.04 -16.75
C ARG A 30 4.13 8.18 -16.25
N PRO A 31 3.90 6.92 -15.83
CA PRO A 31 4.96 6.05 -15.32
C PRO A 31 6.12 5.85 -16.30
N SER A 32 5.88 5.89 -17.61
CA SER A 32 6.94 5.81 -18.63
C SER A 32 7.98 6.94 -18.55
N ARG A 33 7.65 8.07 -17.90
CA ARG A 33 8.58 9.18 -17.67
C ARG A 33 9.31 9.07 -16.32
N TRP A 34 9.05 8.00 -15.55
CA TRP A 34 9.55 7.87 -14.19
C TRP A 34 11.08 7.86 -14.13
N LYS A 35 11.76 7.07 -14.96
CA LYS A 35 13.23 7.02 -14.98
C LYS A 35 13.84 8.43 -15.10
N ARG A 36 13.41 9.19 -16.11
CA ARG A 36 13.86 10.58 -16.32
C ARG A 36 13.51 11.52 -15.15
N LEU A 37 12.36 11.32 -14.49
CA LEU A 37 12.01 12.11 -13.31
C LEU A 37 12.87 11.74 -12.11
N ARG A 38 13.09 10.45 -11.87
CA ARG A 38 13.96 9.90 -10.83
C ARG A 38 15.40 10.39 -11.00
N ASP A 39 15.93 10.38 -12.21
CA ASP A 39 17.28 10.87 -12.50
C ASP A 39 17.41 12.36 -12.18
N ARG A 40 16.42 13.19 -12.56
CA ARG A 40 16.39 14.61 -12.21
C ARG A 40 16.25 14.82 -10.70
N ILE A 41 15.44 13.98 -10.05
CA ILE A 41 15.26 13.98 -8.60
C ILE A 41 16.60 13.70 -7.90
N THR A 42 17.35 12.72 -8.38
CA THR A 42 18.65 12.31 -7.83
C THR A 42 19.75 13.33 -8.14
N ALA A 43 19.82 13.83 -9.38
CA ALA A 43 20.84 14.78 -9.84
C ALA A 43 20.71 16.18 -9.21
N GLY A 44 19.53 16.53 -8.69
CA GLY A 44 19.26 17.83 -8.07
C GLY A 44 20.08 18.11 -6.80
N ASN A 45 20.84 17.15 -6.26
CA ASN A 45 21.88 17.28 -5.20
C ASN A 45 21.53 18.06 -3.91
N ALA A 46 20.31 18.55 -3.74
CA ALA A 46 19.86 19.08 -2.47
C ALA A 46 19.80 17.92 -1.46
N PRO A 47 20.36 18.07 -0.23
CA PRO A 47 20.12 17.14 0.85
C PRO A 47 18.61 16.99 1.02
N ARG A 48 18.07 15.86 0.57
CA ARG A 48 16.68 15.52 0.79
C ARG A 48 16.62 15.00 2.20
N GLU A 49 16.38 15.91 3.13
CA GLU A 49 16.03 15.56 4.49
C GLU A 49 14.88 14.55 4.40
N LEU A 50 15.08 13.39 5.02
CA LEU A 50 14.06 12.34 5.05
C LEU A 50 12.91 12.90 5.87
N ARG A 51 11.83 13.31 5.19
CA ARG A 51 10.66 13.87 5.86
C ARG A 51 9.66 12.76 6.12
N THR A 52 9.30 12.62 7.38
CA THR A 52 8.13 11.82 7.76
C THR A 52 6.89 12.65 7.49
N ALA A 53 6.00 12.12 6.65
CA ALA A 53 4.66 12.68 6.50
C ALA A 53 3.73 12.01 7.52
N GLY A 54 3.07 12.80 8.36
CA GLY A 54 1.98 12.34 9.21
C GLY A 54 0.64 12.48 8.49
N VAL A 55 -0.27 11.53 8.71
CA VAL A 55 -1.68 11.70 8.33
C VAL A 55 -2.39 12.29 9.56
N PRO A 56 -3.05 13.46 9.45
CA PRO A 56 -3.87 13.99 10.53
C PRO A 56 -4.89 12.96 11.01
N GLU A 57 -5.13 12.88 12.31
CA GLU A 57 -6.11 11.92 12.85
C GLU A 57 -7.51 12.13 12.27
N SER A 58 -7.88 13.39 11.98
CA SER A 58 -9.13 13.75 11.31
C SER A 58 -9.25 13.25 9.86
N ASP A 59 -8.14 12.90 9.21
CA ASP A 59 -8.12 12.33 7.86
C ASP A 59 -8.23 10.79 7.87
N VAL A 60 -8.12 10.16 9.06
CA VAL A 60 -8.31 8.72 9.23
C VAL A 60 -9.79 8.47 9.51
N LEU A 61 -10.51 7.96 8.51
CA LEU A 61 -11.88 7.53 8.71
C LEU A 61 -11.91 6.37 9.73
N PRO A 62 -12.85 6.36 10.68
CA PRO A 62 -13.00 5.25 11.61
C PRO A 62 -13.24 3.94 10.85
N ASP A 63 -12.75 2.82 11.40
CA ASP A 63 -13.07 1.49 10.88
C ASP A 63 -14.53 1.17 11.27
N GLN A 64 -15.48 1.76 10.54
CA GLN A 64 -16.86 1.31 10.58
C GLN A 64 -16.96 0.03 9.75
N GLU A 65 -17.60 -1.00 10.33
CA GLU A 65 -17.96 -2.21 9.60
C GLU A 65 -18.53 -1.81 8.24
N VAL A 66 -17.86 -2.25 7.18
CA VAL A 66 -18.25 -1.90 5.82
C VAL A 66 -19.65 -2.46 5.62
N ASP A 67 -20.64 -1.57 5.58
CA ASP A 67 -22.01 -1.91 5.23
C ASP A 67 -21.96 -2.74 3.95
N GLN A 68 -22.47 -3.97 4.02
CA GLN A 68 -22.49 -4.87 2.87
C GLN A 68 -23.28 -4.28 1.70
N GLY A 69 -24.19 -3.32 1.97
CA GLY A 69 -24.87 -2.49 0.95
C GLY A 69 -23.93 -1.54 0.19
N LEU A 70 -22.83 -1.08 0.79
CA LEU A 70 -21.81 -0.24 0.15
C LEU A 70 -20.83 -1.04 -0.74
N LEU A 71 -20.77 -2.37 -0.58
CA LEU A 71 -19.99 -3.26 -1.47
C LEU A 71 -20.50 -3.21 -2.92
N GLY A 72 -21.79 -2.94 -3.12
CA GLY A 72 -22.37 -2.67 -4.45
C GLY A 72 -22.02 -1.29 -5.00
N ARG A 73 -21.53 -0.36 -4.16
CA ARG A 73 -21.31 1.06 -4.46
C ARG A 73 -19.85 1.43 -4.74
N GLN A 74 -18.89 0.49 -4.58
CA GLN A 74 -17.55 0.61 -5.20
C GLN A 74 -17.60 0.73 -6.74
N ARG A 75 -18.80 0.57 -7.33
CA ARG A 75 -19.12 0.66 -8.76
C ARG A 75 -18.77 1.95 -9.51
N ASN A 76 -18.30 3.03 -8.86
CA ASN A 76 -18.07 4.31 -9.55
C ASN A 76 -16.60 4.79 -9.59
N GLY A 77 -15.67 3.87 -9.87
CA GLY A 77 -14.39 4.22 -10.52
C GLY A 77 -13.41 5.08 -9.73
N ASP A 78 -13.63 5.27 -8.42
CA ASP A 78 -12.76 6.05 -7.54
C ASP A 78 -11.80 5.16 -6.73
N LEU A 79 -11.23 4.15 -7.40
CA LEU A 79 -10.24 3.24 -6.83
C LEU A 79 -8.82 3.77 -7.08
N LEU A 80 -7.86 3.32 -6.26
CA LEU A 80 -6.44 3.51 -6.54
C LEU A 80 -6.04 2.63 -7.72
N ARG A 81 -5.65 3.26 -8.81
CA ARG A 81 -5.13 2.56 -9.99
C ARG A 81 -3.68 2.19 -9.74
N GLN A 82 -3.42 0.89 -9.82
CA GLN A 82 -2.09 0.30 -9.75
C GLN A 82 -1.39 0.31 -11.11
N ARG A 83 -0.10 0.64 -11.10
CA ARG A 83 0.79 0.38 -12.23
C ARG A 83 2.20 0.12 -11.73
N VAL A 84 2.83 -0.96 -12.20
CA VAL A 84 4.25 -1.22 -11.95
C VAL A 84 5.06 -0.77 -13.16
N HIS A 85 6.11 0.02 -12.94
CA HIS A 85 7.06 0.40 -13.98
C HIS A 85 8.43 0.71 -13.37
N ALA A 86 9.50 0.16 -13.97
CA ALA A 86 10.87 0.40 -13.53
C ALA A 86 11.09 0.20 -12.02
N GLU A 87 10.67 -0.97 -11.51
CA GLU A 87 10.80 -1.36 -10.09
C GLU A 87 10.10 -0.39 -9.11
N THR A 88 9.04 0.25 -9.58
CA THR A 88 8.22 1.18 -8.79
C THR A 88 6.74 0.87 -8.96
N LEU A 89 6.03 0.77 -7.84
CA LEU A 89 4.58 0.72 -7.77
C LEU A 89 4.01 2.14 -7.71
N PHE A 90 3.16 2.46 -8.67
CA PHE A 90 2.39 3.69 -8.72
C PHE A 90 0.96 3.41 -8.27
N LEU A 91 0.51 4.13 -7.24
CA LEU A 91 -0.89 4.19 -6.85
C LEU A 91 -1.43 5.58 -7.19
N THR A 92 -2.40 5.63 -8.09
CA THR A 92 -3.01 6.89 -8.53
C THR A 92 -4.50 6.93 -8.26
N GLY A 93 -4.98 7.98 -7.60
CA GLY A 93 -6.39 8.10 -7.19
C GLY A 93 -6.77 9.51 -6.78
N THR A 94 -8.00 9.69 -6.32
CA THR A 94 -8.43 10.94 -5.69
C THR A 94 -8.02 11.00 -4.22
N THR A 95 -8.11 12.19 -3.62
CA THR A 95 -8.01 12.36 -2.16
C THR A 95 -8.96 11.43 -1.41
N ARG A 96 -10.18 11.25 -1.92
CA ARG A 96 -11.18 10.34 -1.34
C ARG A 96 -10.69 8.90 -1.37
N ALA A 97 -10.23 8.41 -2.52
CA ALA A 97 -9.70 7.06 -2.67
C ALA A 97 -8.53 6.79 -1.71
N PHE A 98 -7.65 7.77 -1.52
CA PHE A 98 -6.54 7.67 -0.55
C PHE A 98 -7.04 7.63 0.89
N ARG A 99 -8.00 8.48 1.30
CA ARG A 99 -8.57 8.45 2.67
C ARG A 99 -9.30 7.14 2.96
N GLU A 100 -10.12 6.66 2.02
CA GLU A 100 -10.83 5.39 2.15
C GLU A 100 -9.85 4.19 2.22
N SER A 101 -8.73 4.25 1.50
CA SER A 101 -7.69 3.22 1.57
C SER A 101 -6.84 3.31 2.84
N ALA A 102 -6.57 4.53 3.33
CA ALA A 102 -5.71 4.78 4.48
C ALA A 102 -6.25 4.09 5.74
N ARG A 103 -7.57 4.06 5.96
CA ARG A 103 -8.17 3.37 7.11
C ARG A 103 -7.74 1.88 7.20
N HIS A 104 -7.61 1.20 6.05
CA HIS A 104 -7.20 -0.21 6.01
C HIS A 104 -5.72 -0.38 6.36
N VAL A 105 -4.87 0.59 5.95
CA VAL A 105 -3.47 0.64 6.38
C VAL A 105 -3.38 0.88 7.88
N PHE A 106 -4.15 1.86 8.41
CA PHE A 106 -4.17 2.19 9.82
C PHE A 106 -4.71 1.06 10.70
N ALA A 107 -5.73 0.32 10.26
CA ALA A 107 -6.21 -0.86 10.96
C ALA A 107 -5.08 -1.88 11.14
N VAL A 108 -4.32 -2.18 10.08
CA VAL A 108 -3.19 -3.14 10.16
C VAL A 108 -2.04 -2.63 11.04
N THR A 109 -1.76 -1.32 11.05
CA THR A 109 -0.63 -0.76 11.81
C THR A 109 -0.96 -0.41 13.25
N LYS A 110 -2.20 -0.03 13.58
CA LYS A 110 -2.66 0.28 14.95
C LYS A 110 -3.21 -0.96 15.66
N GLU A 111 -3.97 -1.79 14.96
CA GLU A 111 -4.65 -2.98 15.49
C GLU A 111 -3.93 -4.27 15.10
N GLY A 112 -2.61 -4.18 14.83
CA GLY A 112 -1.78 -5.33 14.51
C GLY A 112 -1.95 -6.49 15.49
N PRO A 113 -1.41 -7.68 15.16
CA PRO A 113 -1.61 -8.86 16.00
C PRO A 113 -1.14 -8.56 17.43
N PRO A 114 -1.81 -9.12 18.46
CA PRO A 114 -1.43 -8.92 19.86
C PRO A 114 0.07 -9.15 20.06
N THR A 115 0.72 -8.42 20.97
CA THR A 115 2.19 -8.52 21.17
C THR A 115 2.68 -9.96 21.31
N ALA A 116 1.93 -10.82 22.00
CA ALA A 116 2.25 -12.25 22.14
C ALA A 116 2.26 -13.01 20.80
N ALA A 117 1.38 -12.64 19.87
CA ALA A 117 1.30 -13.22 18.53
C ALA A 117 2.41 -12.72 17.59
N THR A 118 3.01 -11.55 17.86
CA THR A 118 4.09 -11.01 17.01
C THR A 118 5.35 -11.87 17.02
N GLN A 119 5.64 -12.56 18.14
CA GLN A 119 6.77 -13.48 18.27
C GLN A 119 6.54 -14.81 17.54
N LEU A 120 5.29 -15.15 17.27
CA LEU A 120 4.87 -16.38 16.58
C LEU A 120 4.52 -16.12 15.10
N TYR A 121 4.79 -14.92 14.61
CA TYR A 121 4.48 -14.53 13.24
C TYR A 121 5.33 -15.34 12.25
N LEU A 122 4.65 -16.16 11.46
CA LEU A 122 5.24 -16.80 10.29
C LEU A 122 4.91 -15.99 9.03
N PRO A 123 5.92 -15.67 8.20
CA PRO A 123 5.68 -15.07 6.90
C PRO A 123 4.93 -16.03 5.96
N GLY A 124 3.83 -15.56 5.35
CA GLY A 124 3.12 -16.27 4.28
C GLY A 124 1.63 -16.52 4.52
N PRO A 125 0.91 -17.02 3.50
CA PRO A 125 -0.50 -17.36 3.59
C PRO A 125 -0.70 -18.57 4.54
N GLY A 126 -1.68 -18.46 5.44
CA GLY A 126 -2.05 -19.55 6.38
C GLY A 126 -1.44 -19.43 7.78
N CYS A 127 -0.74 -18.34 8.10
CA CYS A 127 -0.32 -18.06 9.48
C CYS A 127 -1.55 -17.71 10.35
N ASN A 128 -1.70 -18.37 11.51
CA ASN A 128 -2.78 -18.09 12.47
C ASN A 128 -2.75 -16.65 13.02
N TYR A 129 -1.63 -15.95 12.84
CA TYR A 129 -1.41 -14.56 13.25
C TYR A 129 -1.26 -13.61 12.06
N HIS A 130 -1.75 -14.02 10.88
CA HIS A 130 -1.77 -13.19 9.69
C HIS A 130 -2.81 -12.07 9.85
N THR A 131 -2.33 -10.85 10.08
CA THR A 131 -3.16 -9.64 10.04
C THR A 131 -2.98 -8.97 8.70
N CYS A 132 -4.01 -9.06 7.85
CA CYS A 132 -4.05 -8.35 6.58
C CYS A 132 -5.38 -7.63 6.37
N ARG A 133 -5.37 -6.56 5.58
CA ARG A 133 -6.57 -5.95 5.02
C ARG A 133 -6.37 -5.73 3.53
N GLY A 134 -7.32 -6.20 2.73
CA GLY A 134 -7.44 -5.79 1.34
C GLY A 134 -8.00 -4.37 1.27
N LEU A 135 -7.47 -3.54 0.37
CA LEU A 135 -8.04 -2.21 0.15
C LEU A 135 -9.44 -2.28 -0.47
N TYR A 136 -9.72 -3.37 -1.19
CA TYR A 136 -10.97 -3.59 -1.90
C TYR A 136 -11.51 -4.99 -1.61
N VAL A 137 -12.83 -5.13 -1.63
CA VAL A 137 -13.53 -6.40 -1.50
C VAL A 137 -14.17 -6.71 -2.85
N TRP A 138 -13.63 -7.70 -3.54
CA TRP A 138 -14.11 -8.12 -4.85
C TRP A 138 -15.05 -9.32 -4.71
N LYS A 139 -16.19 -9.29 -5.41
CA LYS A 139 -17.10 -10.46 -5.47
C LYS A 139 -16.44 -11.69 -6.10
N ASN A 140 -15.52 -11.46 -7.04
CA ASN A 140 -14.67 -12.50 -7.62
C ASN A 140 -13.20 -12.05 -7.54
N PRO A 141 -12.48 -12.40 -6.47
CA PRO A 141 -11.10 -11.96 -6.26
C PRO A 141 -10.15 -12.36 -7.39
N HIS A 142 -10.32 -13.55 -7.96
CA HIS A 142 -9.45 -14.07 -9.03
C HIS A 142 -9.55 -13.26 -10.33
N ALA A 143 -10.72 -12.66 -10.61
CA ALA A 143 -10.90 -11.80 -11.78
C ALA A 143 -10.21 -10.42 -11.62
N HIS A 144 -9.88 -10.04 -10.39
CA HIS A 144 -9.31 -8.73 -10.02
C HIS A 144 -7.94 -8.85 -9.36
N ASP A 145 -7.22 -9.95 -9.57
CA ASP A 145 -5.97 -10.26 -8.89
C ASP A 145 -4.92 -9.13 -9.05
N ARG A 146 -4.89 -8.48 -10.21
CA ARG A 146 -3.99 -7.35 -10.52
C ARG A 146 -4.40 -6.02 -9.88
N GLU A 147 -5.62 -5.91 -9.39
CA GLU A 147 -6.20 -4.73 -8.73
C GLU A 147 -6.32 -4.94 -7.21
N HIS A 148 -5.97 -6.13 -6.74
CA HIS A 148 -6.04 -6.52 -5.35
C HIS A 148 -4.78 -6.04 -4.62
N ILE A 149 -4.94 -5.01 -3.79
CA ILE A 149 -3.86 -4.48 -2.95
C ILE A 149 -4.11 -4.95 -1.52
N HIS A 150 -3.15 -5.68 -0.97
CA HIS A 150 -3.18 -6.20 0.39
C HIS A 150 -2.15 -5.50 1.24
N VAL A 151 -2.58 -4.99 2.39
CA VAL A 151 -1.70 -4.46 3.42
C VAL A 151 -1.58 -5.54 4.47
N VAL A 152 -0.35 -5.97 4.74
CA VAL A 152 -0.05 -7.07 5.67
C VAL A 152 0.83 -6.53 6.78
N PHE A 153 0.51 -6.89 8.02
CA PHE A 153 1.37 -6.60 9.15
C PHE A 153 2.70 -7.33 9.01
N SER A 154 3.80 -6.63 9.29
CA SER A 154 5.11 -7.23 9.47
C SER A 154 5.71 -6.76 10.80
N PRO A 155 6.13 -7.68 11.70
CA PRO A 155 6.78 -7.32 12.96
C PRO A 155 8.17 -6.71 12.75
N ARG A 156 8.76 -6.92 11.56
CA ARG A 156 10.02 -6.33 11.15
C ARG A 156 9.80 -5.51 9.89
N TRP A 157 9.68 -4.21 10.07
CA TRP A 157 9.94 -3.27 8.98
C TRP A 157 11.43 -3.35 8.70
N VAL A 158 11.77 -3.68 7.46
CA VAL A 158 13.14 -3.86 6.98
C VAL A 158 14.10 -2.78 7.52
N LYS A 159 15.22 -3.21 8.08
CA LYS A 159 16.34 -2.34 8.51
C LYS A 159 17.12 -1.84 7.30
#